data_AF-A0A292RYY6-F1
#
_entry.id   AF-A0A292RYY6-F1
#
_cell.length_a   1.000
_cell.length_b   1.000
_cell.length_c   1.000
_cell.angle_alpha   90.00
_cell.angle_beta   90.00
_cell.angle_gamma   90.00
#
_symmetry.space_group_name_H-M   'P 1'
#
loop_
_entity.id
_entity.type
_entity.pdbx_description
1 polymer ?
#
loop_
_entity_poly.entity_id
_entity_poly.type
_entity_poly.pdbx_seq_one_letter_code
_entity_poly.pdbx_strand_id
1 'polypeptide(L)'
;MNLTGADYVIHYDPWWNPAVEDQATDRAYRIGQTKKVFVYRLITKNTVEEKIQKIKGRKRDLVDSVVSIDRNITKSLTMEDLRDIFSVD
;
A
#
# COMPACT_ATOMS: atom_id res chain seq x y z
N MET A 1 0.59 16.01 -10.87
CA MET A 1 2.05 16.27 -10.82
C MET A 1 2.77 15.04 -11.35
N ASN A 2 3.73 15.20 -12.27
CA ASN A 2 4.47 14.10 -12.92
C ASN A 2 5.95 14.15 -12.50
N LEU A 3 6.52 12.99 -12.19
CA LEU A 3 7.90 12.81 -11.70
C LEU A 3 8.67 11.84 -12.60
N THR A 4 8.45 11.89 -13.91
CA THR A 4 9.02 10.95 -14.91
C THR A 4 10.54 10.96 -15.03
N GLY A 5 11.24 11.86 -14.34
CA GLY A 5 12.70 11.84 -14.21
C GLY A 5 13.22 11.10 -12.97
N ALA A 6 12.33 10.62 -12.09
CA ALA A 6 12.69 9.91 -10.88
C ALA A 6 12.78 8.40 -11.13
N ASP A 7 13.95 7.85 -10.84
CA ASP A 7 14.24 6.41 -10.97
C ASP A 7 14.06 5.67 -9.64
N TYR A 8 13.88 6.42 -8.54
CA TYR A 8 13.76 5.92 -7.19
C TYR A 8 12.55 6.58 -6.50
N VAL A 9 11.71 5.75 -5.89
CA VAL A 9 10.59 6.16 -5.04
C VAL A 9 10.77 5.52 -3.67
N ILE A 10 10.73 6.32 -2.61
CA ILE A 10 10.84 5.84 -1.23
C ILE A 10 9.54 6.23 -0.53
N HIS A 11 8.73 5.23 -0.18
CA HIS A 11 7.62 5.40 0.74
C HIS A 11 8.17 5.33 2.16
N TYR A 12 8.14 6.48 2.84
CA TYR A 12 8.72 6.63 4.17
C TYR A 12 7.87 5.93 5.24
N ASP A 13 6.54 6.09 5.15
CA ASP A 13 5.58 5.47 6.06
C ASP A 13 4.53 4.66 5.29
N PRO A 14 4.03 3.54 5.84
CA PRO A 14 3.01 2.73 5.18
C PRO A 14 1.63 3.39 5.26
N TRP A 15 1.04 3.70 4.10
CA TRP A 15 -0.29 4.30 4.05
C TRP A 15 -1.42 3.25 4.07
N TRP A 16 -2.38 3.29 5.00
CA TRP A 16 -3.43 2.27 5.17
C TRP A 16 -4.25 1.91 3.91
N ASN A 17 -4.33 2.79 2.91
CA ASN A 17 -4.99 2.52 1.63
C ASN A 17 -3.95 2.25 0.53
N PRO A 18 -3.77 0.98 0.09
CA PRO A 18 -2.79 0.64 -0.96
C PRO A 18 -2.92 1.47 -2.24
N ALA A 19 -4.15 1.77 -2.66
CA ALA A 19 -4.40 2.48 -3.91
C ALA A 19 -3.83 3.91 -3.93
N VAL A 20 -3.73 4.57 -2.77
CA VAL A 20 -3.16 5.92 -2.67
C VAL A 20 -1.63 5.86 -2.80
N GLU A 21 -1.01 4.85 -2.21
CA GLU A 21 0.43 4.62 -2.28
C GLU A 21 0.87 4.19 -3.70
N ASP A 22 0.05 3.35 -4.35
CA ASP A 22 0.25 2.96 -5.75
C ASP A 22 0.13 4.20 -6.66
N GLN A 23 -0.89 5.04 -6.45
CA GLN A 23 -1.01 6.31 -7.19
C GLN A 23 0.18 7.25 -6.97
N ALA A 24 0.76 7.28 -5.77
CA ALA A 24 1.97 8.05 -5.50
C ALA A 24 3.17 7.51 -6.29
N THR A 25 3.29 6.19 -6.41
CA THR A 25 4.30 5.50 -7.23
C THR A 25 4.12 5.79 -8.71
N ASP A 26 2.89 5.77 -9.20
CA ASP A 26 2.52 6.04 -10.60
C ASP A 26 2.89 7.45 -11.08
N ARG A 27 3.22 8.37 -10.16
CA ARG A 27 3.75 9.68 -10.53
C ARG A 27 5.14 9.57 -11.15
N ALA A 28 5.95 8.60 -10.71
CA ALA A 28 7.28 8.30 -11.26
C ALA A 28 7.21 7.24 -12.37
N TYR A 29 6.39 6.20 -12.17
CA TYR A 29 6.13 5.18 -13.18
C TYR A 29 5.05 5.64 -14.17
N ARG A 30 5.44 6.44 -15.16
CA ARG A 30 4.50 7.03 -16.14
C ARG A 30 5.07 7.03 -17.56
N ILE A 31 4.18 7.14 -18.54
CA ILE A 31 4.53 7.24 -19.97
C ILE A 31 5.61 8.33 -20.15
N GLY A 32 6.72 7.96 -20.81
CA GLY A 32 7.88 8.83 -21.01
C GLY A 32 9.05 8.58 -20.04
N GLN A 33 8.87 7.73 -19.01
CA GLN A 33 9.97 7.22 -18.21
C GLN A 33 10.75 6.16 -19.02
N THR A 34 12.06 6.35 -19.15
CA THR A 34 12.95 5.50 -19.95
C THR A 34 13.82 4.59 -19.09
N LYS A 35 13.85 4.82 -17.78
CA LYS A 35 14.67 4.09 -16.83
C LYS A 35 13.81 3.22 -15.92
N LYS A 36 14.42 2.18 -15.35
CA LYS A 36 13.76 1.31 -14.38
C LYS A 36 13.50 2.09 -13.09
N VAL A 37 12.24 2.13 -12.67
CA VAL A 37 11.83 2.74 -11.40
C VAL A 37 11.93 1.71 -10.28
N PHE A 38 12.71 2.02 -9.25
CA PHE A 38 12.81 1.23 -8.03
C PHE A 38 11.94 1.83 -6.94
N VAL A 39 11.17 0.99 -6.26
CA VAL A 39 10.25 1.41 -5.20
C VAL A 39 10.66 0.75 -3.91
N TYR A 40 11.05 1.55 -2.93
CA TYR A 40 11.40 1.12 -1.59
C TYR A 40 10.30 1.52 -0.61
N ARG A 41 9.99 0.62 0.33
CA ARG A 41 9.10 0.88 1.46
C ARG A 41 9.91 0.70 2.72
N LEU A 42 9.98 1.73 3.54
CA LEU A 42 10.61 1.64 4.85
C LEU A 42 9.55 1.12 5.83
N ILE A 43 9.90 0.08 6.56
CA ILE A 43 9.02 -0.55 7.56
C ILE A 43 9.87 -0.83 8.80
N THR A 44 9.45 -0.25 9.91
CA THR A 44 10.08 -0.47 11.20
C THR A 44 9.61 -1.81 11.77
N LYS A 45 10.57 -2.64 12.18
CA LYS A 45 10.28 -3.96 12.77
C LYS A 45 9.68 -3.80 14.16
N ASN A 46 8.80 -4.73 14.54
CA ASN A 46 8.15 -4.76 15.87
C ASN A 46 7.37 -3.47 16.18
N THR A 47 6.83 -2.81 15.14
CA THR A 47 5.95 -1.66 15.31
C THR A 47 4.62 -1.90 14.61
N VAL A 48 3.70 -0.97 14.83
CA VAL A 48 2.41 -0.89 14.13
C VAL A 48 2.56 -0.93 12.61
N GLU A 49 3.66 -0.45 12.04
CA GLU A 49 3.92 -0.44 10.59
C GLU A 49 3.95 -1.85 10.00
N GLU A 50 4.53 -2.82 10.71
CA GLU A 50 4.55 -4.22 10.28
C GLU A 50 3.15 -4.83 10.27
N LYS A 51 2.32 -4.50 11.28
CA LYS A 51 0.92 -4.96 11.36
C LYS A 51 0.08 -4.36 10.23
N ILE A 52 0.26 -3.06 9.94
CA ILE A 52 -0.39 -2.37 8.81
C ILE A 52 -0.03 -3.08 7.49
N GLN A 53 1.24 -3.46 7.29
CA GLN A 53 1.65 -4.16 6.09
C GLN A 53 1.01 -5.54 5.94
N LYS A 54 0.85 -6.30 7.05
CA LYS A 54 0.14 -7.59 7.06
C LYS A 54 -1.34 -7.42 6.69
N ILE A 55 -2.01 -6.41 7.23
CA ILE A 55 -3.41 -6.09 6.91
C ILE A 55 -3.57 -5.70 5.44
N LYS A 56 -2.67 -4.88 4.90
CA LYS A 56 -2.66 -4.56 3.46
C LYS A 56 -2.59 -5.82 2.59
N GLY A 57 -1.72 -6.77 2.95
CA GLY A 57 -1.59 -8.05 2.25
C GLY A 57 -2.89 -8.85 2.25
N ARG A 58 -3.44 -9.11 3.44
CA ARG A 58 -4.74 -9.81 3.59
C ARG A 58 -5.86 -9.15 2.81
N LYS A 59 -5.91 -7.82 2.82
CA LYS A 59 -6.93 -7.06 2.09
C LYS A 59 -6.78 -7.18 0.58
N ARG A 60 -5.54 -7.22 0.07
CA ARG A 60 -5.27 -7.43 -1.36
C ARG A 60 -5.68 -8.83 -1.79
N ASP A 61 -5.32 -9.84 -1.01
CA ASP A 61 -5.71 -11.24 -1.28
C ASP A 61 -7.24 -11.41 -1.25
N LEU A 62 -7.91 -10.76 -0.29
CA LEU A 62 -9.37 -10.75 -0.22
C LEU A 62 -9.99 -10.10 -1.46
N VAL A 63 -9.49 -8.91 -1.87
CA VAL A 63 -9.97 -8.24 -3.08
C VAL A 63 -9.76 -9.12 -4.30
N ASP A 64 -8.58 -9.69 -4.50
CA ASP A 64 -8.28 -10.56 -5.63
C ASP A 64 -9.18 -11.81 -5.67
N SER A 65 -9.55 -12.35 -4.50
CA SER A 65 -10.50 -13.48 -4.39
C SER A 65 -11.97 -13.12 -4.66
N VAL A 66 -12.34 -11.83 -4.47
CA VAL A 66 -13.73 -11.32 -4.54
C VAL A 66 -14.03 -10.60 -5.86
N VAL A 67 -13.04 -10.39 -6.73
CA VAL A 67 -13.16 -9.67 -8.02
C VAL A 67 -14.24 -10.23 -8.98
N SER A 68 -14.92 -11.34 -8.67
CA SER A 68 -16.15 -11.77 -9.36
C SER A 68 -17.43 -11.01 -8.96
N ILE A 69 -17.49 -10.30 -7.81
CA ILE A 69 -18.70 -9.61 -7.33
C ILE A 69 -18.34 -8.26 -6.68
N ASP A 70 -18.76 -7.17 -7.33
CA ASP A 70 -18.85 -5.78 -6.85
C ASP A 70 -17.58 -5.07 -6.33
N ARG A 71 -17.14 -4.04 -7.09
CA ARG A 71 -15.96 -3.17 -6.82
C ARG A 71 -16.13 -2.20 -5.63
N ASN A 72 -17.11 -2.39 -4.76
CA ASN A 72 -17.39 -1.51 -3.62
C ASN A 72 -17.08 -2.13 -2.25
N ILE A 73 -16.47 -3.32 -2.22
CA ILE A 73 -16.15 -4.00 -0.97
C ILE A 73 -14.93 -3.33 -0.31
N THR A 74 -15.28 -2.48 0.66
CA THR A 74 -14.54 -2.08 1.86
C THR A 74 -13.26 -1.26 1.67
N LYS A 75 -13.40 0.04 1.39
CA LYS A 75 -12.33 1.03 1.63
C LYS A 75 -11.97 1.22 3.11
N SER A 76 -12.74 0.67 4.04
CA SER A 76 -12.61 0.94 5.48
C SER A 76 -11.84 -0.14 6.21
N LEU A 77 -11.09 0.24 7.24
CA LEU A 77 -10.56 -0.66 8.28
C LEU A 77 -11.73 -1.19 9.11
N THR A 78 -11.70 -2.47 9.46
CA THR A 78 -12.69 -3.05 10.37
C THR A 78 -12.27 -2.83 11.83
N MET A 79 -13.21 -2.96 12.78
CA MET A 79 -12.88 -2.88 14.21
C MET A 79 -11.96 -4.02 14.66
N GLU A 80 -11.97 -5.15 13.95
CA GLU A 80 -11.05 -6.26 14.18
C GLU A 80 -9.63 -5.90 13.76
N ASP A 81 -9.46 -5.30 12.57
CA ASP A 81 -8.16 -4.79 12.10
C ASP A 81 -7.57 -3.76 13.07
N LEU A 82 -8.41 -2.87 13.63
CA LEU A 82 -7.97 -1.90 14.62
C LEU A 82 -7.49 -2.56 15.92
N ARG A 83 -8.20 -3.59 16.39
CA ARG A 83 -7.77 -4.34 17.59
C ARG A 83 -6.45 -5.06 17.36
N ASP A 84 -6.23 -5.62 16.17
CA ASP A 84 -4.98 -6.30 15.82
C ASP A 84 -3.79 -5.31 15.75
N ILE A 85 -4.01 -4.12 15.16
CA ILE A 85 -3.00 -3.06 15.12
C ILE A 85 -2.55 -2.62 16.52
N PHE A 86 -3.50 -2.46 17.44
CA PHE A 86 -3.22 -1.95 18.79
C PHE A 86 -3.05 -3.05 19.85
N SER A 87 -3.12 -4.33 19.48
CA SER A 87 -2.79 -5.40 20.41
C SER A 87 -1.31 -5.35 20.75
N VAL A 88 -1.01 -5.51 22.03
CA VAL A 88 0.36 -5.69 22.49
C VAL A 88 0.62 -7.19 22.45
N ASP A 89 1.41 -7.63 21.47
CA ASP A 89 2.03 -8.95 21.48
C ASP A 89 3.42 -8.85 22.14
#